data_AF-A0A940U581-F1
#
_entry.id   AF-A0A940U581-F1
#
_cell.length_a   1.000
_cell.length_b   1.000
_cell.length_c   1.000
_cell.angle_alpha   90.00
_cell.angle_beta   90.00
_cell.angle_gamma   90.00
#
_symmetry.space_group_name_H-M   'P 1'
#
loop_
_entity.id
_entity.type
_entity.pdbx_description
1 polymer ?
#
loop_
_entity_poly.entity_id
_entity_poly.type
_entity_poly.pdbx_seq_one_letter_code
_entity_poly.pdbx_strand_id
1 'polypeptide(L)'
;MILLPFLRKLLFRRSGKTHEFFTSATRVFILKGEEDARCAAVAAAGMATRKQRNALAKELENTASNILKSYPDKSQRKILANRVFSLKETIESLAAGRSKDVEEKKKLSIVNKEYFSCLKEGDPSVFCRRYPKLF
;
A
#
# COMPACT_ATOMS: atom_id res chain seq x y z
N MET A 1 12.51 12.66 -15.32
CA MET A 1 11.19 12.99 -14.72
C MET A 1 10.08 12.34 -15.56
N ILE A 2 9.92 11.01 -15.53
CA ILE A 2 8.92 10.28 -16.35
C ILE A 2 8.52 8.99 -15.62
N LEU A 3 7.57 9.05 -14.68
CA LEU A 3 7.07 7.86 -13.96
C LEU A 3 5.55 7.92 -13.65
N LEU A 4 4.92 9.05 -13.93
CA LEU A 4 3.55 9.35 -13.52
C LEU A 4 2.41 8.78 -14.39
N PRO A 5 2.53 8.60 -15.73
CA PRO A 5 1.37 8.14 -16.51
C PRO A 5 1.08 6.64 -16.35
N PHE A 6 2.07 5.83 -15.94
CA PHE A 6 1.92 4.37 -15.88
C PHE A 6 1.07 3.89 -14.68
N LEU A 7 1.11 4.63 -13.56
CA LEU A 7 0.35 4.29 -12.35
C LEU A 7 -1.01 4.99 -12.28
N ARG A 8 -1.23 6.06 -13.05
CA ARG A 8 -2.44 6.90 -12.97
C ARG A 8 -3.73 6.20 -13.41
N LYS A 9 -3.63 5.22 -14.31
CA LYS A 9 -4.79 4.47 -14.83
C LYS A 9 -5.25 3.31 -13.93
N LEU A 10 -4.56 3.01 -12.83
CA LEU A 10 -4.70 1.71 -12.16
C LEU A 10 -5.75 1.67 -11.02
N LEU A 11 -6.26 2.80 -10.50
CA LEU A 11 -6.82 2.82 -9.13
C LEU A 11 -8.14 3.61 -8.92
N PHE A 12 -8.77 4.18 -9.93
CA PHE A 12 -10.02 4.93 -9.73
C PHE A 12 -11.26 4.06 -9.89
N ARG A 13 -11.58 3.27 -8.86
CA ARG A 13 -12.91 2.67 -8.66
C ARG A 13 -13.37 3.07 -7.26
N ARG A 14 -14.48 3.82 -7.14
CA ARG A 14 -15.02 4.35 -5.86
C ARG A 14 -14.93 3.30 -4.76
N SER A 15 -13.97 3.48 -3.86
CA SER A 15 -13.68 2.59 -2.76
C SER A 15 -13.74 3.40 -1.46
N GLY A 16 -14.02 2.74 -0.33
CA GLY A 16 -14.11 3.45 0.95
C GLY A 16 -12.78 4.10 1.33
N LYS A 17 -12.81 5.10 2.21
CA LYS A 17 -11.64 5.85 2.71
C LYS A 17 -10.43 4.98 3.07
N THR A 18 -10.65 3.81 3.67
CA THR A 18 -9.59 2.85 4.03
C THR A 18 -8.88 2.25 2.81
N HIS A 19 -9.58 2.01 1.70
CA HIS A 19 -8.98 1.52 0.47
C HIS A 19 -8.14 2.61 -0.19
N GLU A 20 -8.64 3.85 -0.26
CA GLU A 20 -7.85 4.98 -0.77
C GLU A 20 -6.58 5.22 0.05
N PHE A 21 -6.68 5.11 1.38
CA PHE A 21 -5.55 5.19 2.29
C PHE A 21 -4.55 4.05 2.04
N PHE A 22 -5.04 2.81 1.94
CA PHE A 22 -4.23 1.63 1.63
C PHE A 22 -3.48 1.80 0.31
N THR A 23 -4.17 2.22 -0.74
CA THR A 23 -3.63 2.43 -2.07
C THR A 23 -2.53 3.50 -2.05
N SER A 24 -2.77 4.60 -1.35
CA SER A 24 -1.81 5.70 -1.24
C SER A 24 -0.55 5.28 -0.48
N ALA A 25 -0.72 4.61 0.66
CA ALA A 25 0.39 4.05 1.44
C ALA A 25 1.21 3.02 0.65
N THR A 26 0.52 2.11 -0.05
CA THR A 26 1.13 1.10 -0.93
C THR A 26 1.98 1.76 -2.02
N ARG A 27 1.47 2.81 -2.65
CA ARG A 27 2.21 3.54 -3.70
C ARG A 27 3.51 4.14 -3.16
N VAL A 28 3.46 4.77 -1.99
CA VAL A 28 4.64 5.34 -1.34
C VAL A 28 5.64 4.23 -1.00
N PHE A 29 5.20 3.15 -0.37
CA PHE A 29 6.08 2.03 -0.03
C PHE A 29 6.74 1.41 -1.26
N ILE A 30 5.99 1.12 -2.32
CA ILE A 30 6.54 0.52 -3.54
C ILE A 30 7.62 1.44 -4.13
N LEU A 31 7.31 2.73 -4.33
CA LEU A 31 8.18 3.65 -5.04
C LEU A 31 9.34 4.18 -4.20
N LYS A 32 9.16 4.34 -2.89
CA LYS A 32 10.17 4.94 -1.99
C LYS A 32 10.85 3.92 -1.09
N GLY A 33 10.22 2.77 -0.84
CA GLY A 33 10.73 1.76 0.09
C GLY A 33 10.59 2.17 1.56
N GLU A 34 9.69 3.12 1.86
CA GLU A 34 9.53 3.65 3.21
C GLU A 34 8.72 2.69 4.08
N GLU A 35 9.33 2.21 5.16
CA GLU A 35 8.72 1.21 6.05
C GLU A 35 7.54 1.77 6.86
N ASP A 36 7.49 3.07 7.14
CA ASP A 36 6.33 3.69 7.78
C ASP A 36 5.09 3.65 6.86
N ALA A 37 5.28 3.85 5.55
CA ALA A 37 4.24 3.65 4.54
C ALA A 37 3.86 2.16 4.39
N ARG A 38 4.80 1.23 4.53
CA ARG A 38 4.50 -0.21 4.60
C ARG A 38 3.58 -0.51 5.78
N CYS A 39 3.95 -0.04 6.97
CA CYS A 39 3.15 -0.21 8.19
C CYS A 39 1.76 0.43 8.03
N ALA A 40 1.67 1.60 7.39
CA ALA A 40 0.40 2.28 7.11
C ALA A 40 -0.50 1.45 6.18
N ALA A 41 0.05 0.87 5.12
CA ALA A 41 -0.68 -0.01 4.21
C ALA A 41 -1.17 -1.28 4.94
N VAL A 42 -0.30 -1.93 5.72
CA VAL A 42 -0.66 -3.15 6.47
C VAL A 42 -1.73 -2.84 7.53
N ALA A 43 -1.61 -1.73 8.26
CA ALA A 43 -2.61 -1.31 9.25
C ALA A 43 -3.97 -1.00 8.61
N ALA A 44 -3.98 -0.37 7.43
CA ALA A 44 -5.21 -0.13 6.66
C ALA A 44 -5.83 -1.45 6.18
N ALA A 45 -5.03 -2.40 5.69
CA ALA A 45 -5.51 -3.73 5.33
C ALA A 45 -6.07 -4.50 6.54
N GLY A 46 -5.47 -4.35 7.72
CA GLY A 46 -5.97 -4.92 8.99
C GLY A 46 -7.31 -4.33 9.45
N MET A 47 -7.75 -3.18 8.93
CA MET A 47 -9.10 -2.64 9.15
C MET A 47 -10.15 -3.23 8.20
N ALA A 48 -9.70 -3.87 7.12
CA ALA A 48 -10.57 -4.43 6.11
C ALA A 48 -11.05 -5.84 6.50
N THR A 49 -12.24 -6.21 6.04
CA THR A 49 -12.78 -7.57 6.17
C THR A 49 -11.91 -8.57 5.40
N ARG A 50 -11.99 -9.86 5.75
CA ARG A 50 -11.27 -10.93 5.03
C ARG A 50 -11.48 -10.90 3.52
N LYS A 51 -12.72 -10.68 3.07
CA LYS A 51 -13.07 -10.57 1.63
C LYS A 51 -12.35 -9.39 0.97
N GLN A 52 -12.30 -8.24 1.64
CA GLN A 52 -11.56 -7.06 1.16
C GLN A 52 -10.05 -7.31 1.15
N ARG A 53 -9.48 -7.93 2.18
CA ARG A 53 -8.05 -8.28 2.21
C ARG A 53 -7.64 -9.18 1.04
N ASN A 54 -8.46 -10.16 0.69
CA ASN A 54 -8.23 -10.98 -0.51
C ASN A 54 -8.27 -10.16 -1.80
N ALA A 55 -9.18 -9.19 -1.89
CA ALA A 55 -9.24 -8.27 -3.04
C ALA A 55 -7.98 -7.39 -3.12
N LEU A 56 -7.51 -6.85 -1.99
CA LEU A 56 -6.27 -6.07 -1.92
C LEU A 56 -5.05 -6.90 -2.33
N ALA A 57 -4.95 -8.16 -1.86
CA ALA A 57 -3.87 -9.06 -2.26
C ALA A 57 -3.87 -9.33 -3.78
N LYS A 58 -5.06 -9.48 -4.38
CA LYS A 58 -5.21 -9.64 -5.84
C LYS A 58 -4.83 -8.36 -6.60
N GLU A 59 -5.15 -7.18 -6.08
CA GLU A 59 -4.70 -5.90 -6.65
C GLU A 59 -3.17 -5.77 -6.62
N LEU A 60 -2.53 -6.19 -5.53
CA LEU A 60 -1.07 -6.23 -5.42
C LEU A 60 -0.45 -7.22 -6.43
N GLU A 61 -1.04 -8.40 -6.59
CA GLU A 61 -0.57 -9.37 -7.60
C GLU A 61 -0.61 -8.83 -9.03
N ASN A 62 -1.72 -8.15 -9.38
CA ASN A 62 -1.83 -7.46 -10.67
C ASN A 62 -0.77 -6.35 -10.79
N THR A 63 -0.52 -5.60 -9.71
CA THR A 63 0.49 -4.55 -9.68
C THR A 63 1.90 -5.11 -9.89
N ALA A 64 2.26 -6.20 -9.20
CA ALA A 64 3.55 -6.87 -9.36
C ALA A 64 3.73 -7.38 -10.80
N SER A 65 2.70 -8.04 -11.35
CA SER A 65 2.69 -8.53 -12.73
C SER A 65 2.89 -7.39 -13.74
N ASN A 66 2.21 -6.26 -13.54
CA ASN A 66 2.36 -5.09 -14.39
C ASN A 66 3.77 -4.51 -14.31
N ILE A 67 4.34 -4.36 -13.11
CA ILE A 67 5.73 -3.89 -12.93
C ILE A 67 6.70 -4.81 -13.68
N LEU A 68 6.59 -6.13 -13.49
CA LEU A 68 7.47 -7.11 -14.14
C LEU A 68 7.41 -7.04 -15.68
N LYS A 69 6.23 -6.78 -16.24
CA LYS A 69 6.02 -6.69 -17.69
C LYS A 69 6.50 -5.37 -18.29
N SER A 70 6.23 -4.27 -17.61
CA SER A 70 6.19 -2.95 -18.25
C SER A 70 7.09 -1.88 -17.64
N TYR A 71 7.68 -2.12 -16.46
CA TYR A 71 8.53 -1.11 -15.84
C TYR A 71 9.83 -0.93 -16.63
N PRO A 72 10.17 0.28 -17.08
CA PRO A 72 11.23 0.51 -18.07
C PRO A 72 12.63 0.17 -17.53
N ASP A 73 12.90 0.49 -16.28
CA ASP A 73 14.19 0.22 -15.64
C ASP A 73 14.26 -1.22 -15.13
N LYS A 74 15.11 -2.04 -15.75
CA LYS A 74 15.30 -3.46 -15.40
C LYS A 74 15.84 -3.67 -13.98
N SER A 75 16.69 -2.78 -13.48
CA SER A 75 17.28 -2.88 -12.14
C SER A 75 16.24 -2.60 -11.07
N GLN A 76 15.44 -1.55 -11.27
CA GLN A 76 14.37 -1.15 -10.36
C GLN A 76 13.18 -2.11 -10.43
N ARG A 77 12.89 -2.70 -11.59
CA ARG A 77 11.78 -3.62 -11.81
C ARG A 77 11.72 -4.73 -10.77
N LYS A 78 12.85 -5.42 -10.51
CA LYS A 78 12.90 -6.50 -9.51
C LYS A 78 12.68 -5.97 -8.10
N ILE A 79 13.29 -4.82 -7.75
CA ILE A 79 13.15 -4.20 -6.42
C ILE A 79 11.69 -3.85 -6.15
N LEU A 80 11.02 -3.19 -7.09
CA LEU A 80 9.63 -2.78 -6.96
C LEU A 80 8.70 -3.99 -6.88
N ALA A 81 8.90 -5.00 -7.75
CA ALA A 81 8.11 -6.23 -7.71
C ALA A 81 8.26 -6.96 -6.38
N ASN A 82 9.49 -7.08 -5.85
CA ASN A 82 9.75 -7.71 -4.57
C ASN A 82 9.05 -6.98 -3.40
N ARG A 83 9.04 -5.64 -3.41
CA ARG A 83 8.26 -4.86 -2.42
C ARG A 83 6.77 -5.19 -2.50
N VAL A 84 6.22 -5.28 -3.72
CA VAL A 84 4.80 -5.64 -3.90
C VAL A 84 4.51 -7.04 -3.37
N PHE A 85 5.36 -8.03 -3.69
CA PHE A 85 5.19 -9.41 -3.22
C PHE A 85 5.29 -9.53 -1.71
N SER A 86 6.27 -8.86 -1.08
CA SER A 86 6.41 -8.84 0.38
C SER A 86 5.17 -8.24 1.07
N LEU A 87 4.61 -7.17 0.51
CA LEU A 87 3.38 -6.59 1.03
C LEU A 87 2.18 -7.53 0.82
N LYS A 88 2.08 -8.18 -0.34
CA LYS A 88 1.02 -9.16 -0.64
C LYS A 88 1.02 -10.30 0.37
N GLU A 89 2.17 -10.92 0.60
CA GLU A 89 2.33 -12.03 1.54
C GLU A 89 1.91 -11.63 2.97
N THR A 90 2.25 -10.40 3.37
CA THR A 90 1.82 -9.86 4.67
C THR A 90 0.30 -9.74 4.76
N ILE A 91 -0.37 -9.26 3.71
CA ILE A 91 -1.84 -9.12 3.67
C ILE A 91 -2.54 -10.47 3.59
N GLU A 92 -2.00 -11.43 2.84
CA GLU A 92 -2.53 -12.79 2.78
C GLU A 92 -2.43 -13.48 4.14
N SER A 93 -1.35 -13.24 4.88
CA SER A 93 -1.20 -13.72 6.26
C SER A 93 -2.26 -13.12 7.20
N LEU A 94 -2.60 -11.83 7.06
CA LEU A 94 -3.71 -11.19 7.79
C LEU A 94 -5.07 -11.79 7.38
N ALA A 95 -5.28 -12.07 6.09
CA ALA A 95 -6.50 -12.68 5.59
C ALA A 95 -6.69 -14.13 6.07
N ALA A 96 -5.59 -14.85 6.31
CA ALA A 96 -5.58 -16.18 6.89
C ALA A 96 -5.70 -16.18 8.43
N GLY A 97 -5.73 -15.00 9.08
CA GLY A 97 -5.78 -14.88 10.54
C GLY A 97 -4.47 -15.29 11.23
N ARG A 98 -3.36 -15.37 10.49
CA ARG A 98 -2.05 -15.79 11.01
C ARG A 98 -1.26 -14.66 11.63
N SER A 99 -1.62 -13.41 11.34
CA SER A 99 -1.04 -12.22 11.97
C SER A 99 -2.11 -11.46 12.74
N LYS A 100 -1.71 -10.90 13.88
CA LYS A 100 -2.60 -10.13 14.75
C LYS A 100 -2.74 -8.72 14.19
N ASP A 101 -3.92 -8.39 13.64
CA ASP A 101 -4.31 -7.03 13.18
C ASP A 101 -3.95 -5.92 14.20
N VAL A 102 -3.91 -6.27 15.50
CA VAL A 102 -3.59 -5.38 16.62
C VAL A 102 -2.12 -4.94 16.64
N GLU A 103 -1.19 -5.78 16.19
CA GLU A 103 0.26 -5.48 16.27
C GLU A 103 0.67 -4.41 15.26
N GLU A 104 0.12 -4.43 14.05
CA GLU A 104 0.52 -3.50 12.99
C GLU A 104 -0.04 -2.10 13.18
N LYS A 105 -1.26 -1.97 13.73
CA LYS A 105 -1.79 -0.67 14.17
C LYS A 105 -0.97 -0.07 15.31
N LYS A 106 -0.58 -0.90 16.28
CA LYS A 106 0.27 -0.47 17.41
C LYS A 106 1.64 -0.05 16.88
N LYS A 107 2.23 -0.81 15.96
CA LYS A 107 3.49 -0.48 15.30
C LYS A 107 3.40 0.86 14.56
N LEU A 108 2.35 1.09 13.78
CA LEU A 108 2.14 2.37 13.11
C LEU A 108 2.06 3.55 14.09
N SER A 109 1.35 3.39 15.22
CA SER A 109 1.26 4.46 16.24
C SER A 109 2.60 4.82 16.88
N ILE A 110 3.57 3.90 16.85
CA ILE A 110 4.93 4.14 17.36
C ILE A 110 5.80 4.76 16.27
N VAL A 111 5.77 4.21 15.06
CA VAL A 111 6.65 4.59 13.95
C VAL A 111 6.25 5.93 13.33
N ASN A 112 4.96 6.17 13.12
CA ASN A 112 4.46 7.39 12.49
C ASN A 112 3.06 7.75 13.01
N LYS A 113 3.04 8.63 14.02
CA LYS A 113 1.81 9.11 14.69
C LYS A 113 0.86 9.85 13.73
N GLU A 114 1.39 10.55 12.74
CA GLU A 114 0.58 11.29 11.76
C GLU A 114 -0.21 10.32 10.88
N TYR A 115 0.46 9.31 10.29
CA TYR A 115 -0.22 8.27 9.51
C TYR A 115 -1.25 7.51 10.35
N PHE A 116 -0.96 7.27 11.63
CA PHE A 116 -1.91 6.62 12.53
C PHE A 116 -3.17 7.47 12.76
N SER A 117 -3.03 8.79 12.99
CA SER A 117 -4.18 9.69 13.14
C SER A 117 -5.01 9.75 11.86
N CYS A 118 -4.35 9.98 10.72
CA CYS A 118 -5.01 10.06 9.43
C CYS A 118 -5.70 8.74 9.05
N LEU A 119 -5.13 7.58 9.40
CA LEU A 119 -5.78 6.28 9.19
C LEU A 119 -7.08 6.15 10.00
N LYS A 120 -7.09 6.61 11.26
CA LYS A 120 -8.30 6.61 12.09
C LYS A 120 -9.39 7.53 11.55
N GLU A 121 -9.00 8.69 11.04
CA GLU A 121 -9.90 9.68 10.44
C GLU A 121 -10.33 9.29 9.01
N GLY A 122 -9.63 8.33 8.40
CA GLY A 122 -9.81 7.95 7.00
C GLY A 122 -9.40 9.06 6.03
N ASP A 123 -8.33 9.80 6.35
CA ASP A 123 -7.77 10.88 5.52
C ASP A 123 -6.56 10.39 4.71
N PRO A 124 -6.72 10.04 3.43
CA PRO A 124 -5.59 9.68 2.57
C PRO A 124 -4.76 10.89 2.12
N SER A 125 -5.22 12.13 2.35
CA SER A 125 -4.55 13.34 1.85
C SER A 125 -3.16 13.57 2.44
N VAL A 126 -2.85 12.94 3.58
CA VAL A 126 -1.53 12.95 4.21
C VAL A 126 -0.42 12.55 3.23
N PHE A 127 -0.70 11.56 2.36
CA PHE A 127 0.27 11.10 1.36
C PHE A 127 0.44 12.11 0.23
N CYS A 128 -0.63 12.79 -0.18
CA CYS A 128 -0.56 13.86 -1.18
C CYS A 128 0.24 15.07 -0.65
N ARG A 129 0.02 15.44 0.62
CA ARG A 129 0.74 16.53 1.29
C ARG A 129 2.24 16.22 1.43
N ARG A 130 2.58 14.99 1.82
CA ARG A 130 3.97 14.57 2.07
C ARG A 130 4.72 14.18 0.80
N TYR A 131 4.03 13.67 -0.22
CA TYR A 131 4.62 13.26 -1.50
C TYR A 131 3.89 13.85 -2.72
N PRO A 132 3.87 15.19 -2.89
CA PRO A 132 3.10 15.83 -3.96
C PRO A 132 3.56 15.42 -5.37
N LYS A 133 4.82 14.98 -5.53
CA LYS A 133 5.32 14.46 -6.82
C LYS A 133 4.84 13.05 -7.16
N LEU A 134 4.27 12.34 -6.18
CA LEU A 134 3.73 11.01 -6.37
C LEU A 134 2.25 11.03 -6.70
N PHE A 135 1.46 12.04 -6.31
CA PHE A 135 0.01 12.05 -6.48
C PHE A 135 -0.43 13.13 -7.47
#